data_AF-A0A5C7ZAL6-F1
#
_entry.id   AF-A0A5C7ZAL6-F1
#
_cell.length_a   1.000
_cell.length_b   1.000
_cell.length_c   1.000
_cell.angle_alpha   90.00
_cell.angle_beta   90.00
_cell.angle_gamma   90.00
#
_symmetry.space_group_name_H-M   'P 1'
#
loop_
_entity.id
_entity.type
_entity.pdbx_description
1 polymer ?
#
loop_
_entity_poly.entity_id
_entity_poly.type
_entity_poly.pdbx_seq_one_letter_code
_entity_poly.pdbx_strand_id
1 'polypeptide(L)'
;KIERNDIVVFNWPADTLFHMYKAADKRYDKPIDKKTNYVKRCTAIPGDKIEIKDGIIFINGKESILPERAKPQYSYKVAWDGKTPVDLDYIKKELHITDAFGQIAKDTLIFSALPQASVDRLRNIPGLTKVERIIHKETDKSIFPGTKDWNVDNLGPIYIPEAGKTVELNKETLPFYKKVIGEYEGNDLKVNGDEIRINGQIATSYTFKQDYYWMMGDNRHNSLDSRYWGFVPADHIVGKPIFIWMSIDGINDGIKNWSIRWDRLFTTVSGDGQPKSYFQYFLIALAGYFAFDYFRKKKKKKEEA
;
A
#
# COMPACT_ATOMS: atom_id res chain seq x y z
N LYS A 1 0.74 12.67 14.30
CA LYS A 1 1.65 12.80 13.14
C LYS A 1 1.78 11.42 12.48
N ILE A 2 1.93 11.36 11.16
CA ILE A 2 2.23 10.11 10.45
C ILE A 2 3.75 9.89 10.49
N GLU A 3 4.15 8.67 10.78
CA GLU A 3 5.55 8.26 10.88
C GLU A 3 5.89 7.24 9.77
N ARG A 4 7.19 7.07 9.51
CA ARG A 4 7.63 6.02 8.58
C ARG A 4 7.11 4.67 9.05
N ASN A 5 6.71 3.85 8.09
CA ASN A 5 6.13 2.53 8.25
C ASN A 5 4.73 2.47 8.87
N ASP A 6 4.10 3.59 9.22
CA ASP A 6 2.69 3.60 9.61
C ASP A 6 1.82 3.02 8.48
N ILE A 7 0.77 2.27 8.83
CA ILE A 7 -0.33 2.00 7.91
C ILE A 7 -1.27 3.20 7.94
N VAL A 8 -1.61 3.72 6.77
CA VAL A 8 -2.34 4.98 6.62
C VAL A 8 -3.51 4.79 5.67
N VAL A 9 -4.67 5.30 6.10
CA VAL A 9 -5.85 5.50 5.27
C VAL A 9 -5.80 6.92 4.73
N PHE A 10 -5.95 7.07 3.42
CA PHE A 10 -5.95 8.37 2.76
C PHE A 10 -6.84 8.35 1.52
N ASN A 11 -7.32 9.53 1.14
CA ASN A 11 -8.03 9.74 -0.11
C ASN A 11 -7.04 9.69 -1.28
N TRP A 12 -7.33 8.91 -2.32
CA TRP A 12 -6.42 8.73 -3.46
C TRP A 12 -6.24 10.03 -4.25
N PRO A 13 -5.04 10.65 -4.26
CA PRO A 13 -4.87 12.00 -4.82
C PRO A 13 -5.06 12.08 -6.34
N ALA A 14 -4.83 10.97 -7.06
CA ALA A 14 -5.02 10.90 -8.51
C ALA A 14 -6.37 10.29 -8.93
N ASP A 15 -7.32 10.17 -7.99
CA ASP A 15 -8.67 9.68 -8.31
C ASP A 15 -9.36 10.63 -9.29
N THR A 16 -9.48 10.14 -10.52
CA THR A 16 -10.18 10.74 -11.66
C THR A 16 -11.24 9.81 -12.23
N LEU A 17 -11.54 8.71 -11.52
CA LEU A 17 -12.45 7.65 -11.98
C LEU A 17 -13.88 7.95 -11.54
N PHE A 18 -14.89 7.68 -12.36
CA PHE A 18 -16.27 7.64 -11.84
C PHE A 18 -16.43 6.56 -10.77
N HIS A 19 -15.89 5.38 -11.07
CA HIS A 19 -15.95 4.18 -10.24
C HIS A 19 -14.63 3.40 -10.33
N MET A 20 -14.06 2.93 -9.22
CA MET A 20 -12.72 2.29 -9.20
C MET A 20 -12.61 0.99 -10.05
N TYR A 21 -13.71 0.25 -10.21
CA TYR A 21 -13.77 -0.98 -11.01
C TYR A 21 -14.04 -0.80 -12.51
N LYS A 22 -14.16 0.43 -13.03
CA LYS A 22 -14.41 0.68 -14.45
C LYS A 22 -13.42 1.71 -14.99
N ALA A 23 -13.02 1.53 -16.25
CA ALA A 23 -12.25 2.56 -16.95
C ALA A 23 -13.05 3.87 -16.99
N ALA A 24 -12.37 4.99 -16.77
CA ALA A 24 -12.96 6.30 -16.87
C ALA A 24 -13.26 6.63 -18.35
N ASP A 25 -14.48 7.04 -18.63
CA ASP A 25 -14.89 7.61 -19.93
C ASP A 25 -14.44 9.07 -20.08
N LYS A 26 -14.27 9.77 -18.95
CA LYS A 26 -13.77 11.14 -18.85
C LYS A 26 -13.11 11.37 -17.49
N ARG A 27 -12.45 12.51 -17.31
CA ARG A 27 -11.90 12.94 -16.01
C ARG A 27 -13.04 13.31 -15.06
N TYR A 28 -13.09 12.69 -13.88
CA TYR A 28 -14.01 13.04 -12.78
C TYR A 28 -13.24 13.69 -11.64
N ASP A 29 -13.31 15.01 -11.53
CA ASP A 29 -12.77 15.73 -10.37
C ASP A 29 -13.77 15.66 -9.22
N LYS A 30 -13.30 15.16 -8.08
CA LYS A 30 -14.11 14.94 -6.88
C LYS A 30 -13.57 15.77 -5.71
N PRO A 31 -14.46 16.29 -4.84
CA PRO A 31 -14.07 16.73 -3.50
C PRO A 31 -13.28 15.64 -2.77
N ILE A 32 -12.36 16.03 -1.88
CA ILE A 32 -11.44 15.11 -1.20
C ILE A 32 -12.20 13.98 -0.48
N ASP A 33 -13.31 14.30 0.20
CA ASP A 33 -14.15 13.34 0.93
C ASP A 33 -14.85 12.31 0.04
N LYS A 34 -14.96 12.57 -1.26
CA LYS A 34 -15.55 11.66 -2.25
C LYS A 34 -14.52 10.87 -3.04
N LYS A 35 -13.23 11.14 -2.85
CA LYS A 35 -12.15 10.35 -3.47
C LYS A 35 -12.06 8.99 -2.80
N THR A 36 -11.69 8.00 -3.60
CA THR A 36 -11.52 6.61 -3.18
C THR A 36 -10.50 6.50 -2.04
N ASN A 37 -10.85 5.79 -0.97
CA ASN A 37 -9.92 5.55 0.13
C ASN A 37 -8.96 4.42 -0.22
N TYR A 38 -7.67 4.66 0.01
CA TYR A 38 -6.61 3.66 -0.08
C TYR A 38 -6.00 3.42 1.29
N VAL A 39 -5.55 2.18 1.52
CA VAL A 39 -4.77 1.79 2.69
C VAL A 39 -3.41 1.34 2.24
N LYS A 40 -2.35 2.04 2.67
CA LYS A 40 -0.97 1.76 2.28
C LYS A 40 -0.03 2.03 3.45
N ARG A 41 1.23 1.63 3.30
CA ARG A 41 2.30 1.95 4.24
C ARG A 41 2.92 3.29 3.87
N CYS A 42 3.13 4.17 4.85
CA CYS A 42 3.90 5.39 4.70
C CYS A 42 5.39 5.03 4.62
N THR A 43 5.94 4.97 3.42
CA THR A 43 7.33 4.56 3.19
C THR A 43 8.31 5.71 3.41
N ALA A 44 7.94 6.93 2.99
CA ALA A 44 8.73 8.13 3.18
C ALA A 44 7.84 9.28 3.66
N ILE A 45 8.41 10.11 4.53
CA ILE A 45 7.74 11.25 5.17
C ILE A 45 8.30 12.57 4.63
N PRO A 46 7.70 13.74 4.95
CA PRO A 46 8.23 15.04 4.52
C PRO A 46 9.72 15.18 4.80
N GLY A 47 10.46 15.68 3.81
CA GLY A 47 11.89 15.93 3.93
C GLY A 47 12.79 14.74 3.57
N ASP A 48 12.24 13.52 3.50
CA ASP A 48 13.02 12.34 3.08
C ASP A 48 13.38 12.40 1.58
N LYS A 49 14.42 11.66 1.22
CA LYS A 49 14.71 11.25 -0.16
C LYS A 49 14.51 9.75 -0.29
N ILE A 50 13.60 9.31 -1.16
CA ILE A 50 13.35 7.90 -1.44
C ILE A 50 14.02 7.47 -2.74
N GLU A 51 14.63 6.29 -2.71
CA GLU A 51 15.21 5.62 -3.88
C GLU A 51 14.84 4.13 -3.80
N ILE A 52 14.64 3.48 -4.95
CA ILE A 52 14.44 2.03 -5.04
C ILE A 52 15.48 1.48 -5.99
N LYS A 53 16.22 0.46 -5.56
CA LYS A 53 17.21 -0.28 -6.37
C LYS A 53 16.92 -1.76 -6.27
N ASP A 54 16.66 -2.40 -7.41
CA ASP A 54 16.26 -3.81 -7.48
C ASP A 54 15.16 -4.17 -6.45
N GLY A 55 14.15 -3.31 -6.31
CA GLY A 55 13.02 -3.49 -5.39
C GLY A 55 13.33 -3.24 -3.91
N ILE A 56 14.58 -2.91 -3.55
CA ILE A 56 15.00 -2.54 -2.19
C ILE A 56 14.84 -1.03 -2.03
N ILE A 57 14.19 -0.61 -0.95
CA ILE A 57 13.90 0.80 -0.67
C ILE A 57 15.02 1.40 0.15
N PHE A 58 15.50 2.57 -0.25
CA PHE A 58 16.46 3.40 0.47
C PHE A 58 15.81 4.73 0.83
N ILE A 59 15.98 5.15 2.08
CA ILE A 59 15.54 6.45 2.60
C ILE A 59 16.78 7.22 3.05
N ASN A 60 16.99 8.40 2.47
CA ASN A 60 18.17 9.25 2.72
C ASN A 60 19.50 8.49 2.53
N GLY A 61 19.54 7.62 1.50
CA GLY A 61 20.70 6.80 1.15
C GLY A 61 20.93 5.57 2.02
N LYS A 62 20.06 5.28 3.00
CA LYS A 62 20.14 4.09 3.87
C LYS A 62 19.01 3.12 3.54
N GLU A 63 19.29 1.83 3.56
CA GLU A 63 18.25 0.80 3.37
C GLU A 63 17.14 0.96 4.40
N SER A 64 15.90 0.91 3.94
CA SER A 64 14.71 1.07 4.78
C SER A 64 14.44 -0.22 5.56
N ILE A 65 14.36 -0.09 6.87
CA ILE A 65 14.02 -1.21 7.76
C ILE A 65 12.52 -1.22 7.97
N LEU A 66 11.89 -2.32 7.58
CA LEU A 66 10.47 -2.55 7.82
C LEU A 66 10.25 -3.13 9.24
N PRO A 67 9.13 -2.80 9.90
CA PRO A 67 8.80 -3.39 11.18
C PRO A 67 8.51 -4.89 11.04
N GLU A 68 8.69 -5.65 12.12
CA GLU A 68 8.56 -7.12 12.14
C GLU A 68 7.21 -7.64 11.59
N ARG A 69 6.14 -6.87 11.77
CA ARG A 69 4.79 -7.16 11.26
C ARG A 69 4.59 -6.91 9.78
N ALA A 70 5.49 -6.16 9.13
CA ALA A 70 5.41 -5.90 7.71
C ALA A 70 5.74 -7.18 6.94
N LYS A 71 4.91 -7.48 5.95
CA LYS A 71 5.08 -8.67 5.11
C LYS A 71 5.09 -8.23 3.66
N PRO A 72 6.14 -7.53 3.20
CA PRO A 72 6.23 -7.14 1.80
C PRO A 72 6.23 -8.39 0.93
N GLN A 73 5.54 -8.32 -0.19
CA GLN A 73 5.37 -9.41 -1.13
C GLN A 73 5.88 -8.98 -2.50
N TYR A 74 6.57 -9.88 -3.18
CA TYR A 74 7.11 -9.66 -4.52
C TYR A 74 6.70 -10.80 -5.44
N SER A 75 6.89 -10.61 -6.73
CA SER A 75 6.71 -11.68 -7.71
C SER A 75 7.95 -12.55 -7.81
N TYR A 76 7.75 -13.85 -8.03
CA TYR A 76 8.80 -14.84 -8.12
C TYR A 76 8.58 -15.76 -9.33
N LYS A 77 9.70 -16.16 -9.95
CA LYS A 77 9.75 -17.32 -10.84
C LYS A 77 10.29 -18.51 -10.05
N VAL A 78 9.64 -19.66 -10.21
CA VAL A 78 10.04 -20.88 -9.54
C VAL A 78 10.28 -21.96 -10.58
N ALA A 79 11.49 -22.48 -10.63
CA ALA A 79 11.86 -23.58 -11.50
C ALA A 79 11.47 -24.93 -10.88
N TRP A 80 11.07 -25.86 -11.73
CA TRP A 80 10.61 -27.19 -11.42
C TRP A 80 11.42 -28.22 -12.20
N ASP A 81 11.78 -29.34 -11.57
CA ASP A 81 12.56 -30.41 -12.20
C ASP A 81 11.83 -31.16 -13.35
N GLY A 82 10.53 -30.93 -13.52
CA GLY A 82 9.69 -31.54 -14.56
C GLY A 82 9.45 -33.04 -14.39
N LYS A 83 9.86 -33.65 -13.26
CA LYS A 83 9.75 -35.09 -12.98
C LYS A 83 8.98 -35.36 -11.69
N THR A 84 9.18 -34.55 -10.67
CA THR A 84 8.50 -34.66 -9.39
C THR A 84 7.11 -34.03 -9.52
N PRO A 85 6.00 -34.75 -9.31
CA PRO A 85 4.67 -34.14 -9.34
C PRO A 85 4.55 -33.03 -8.30
N VAL A 86 4.09 -31.85 -8.73
CA VAL A 86 3.84 -30.70 -7.84
C VAL A 86 2.34 -30.46 -7.76
N ASP A 87 1.78 -30.55 -6.56
CA ASP A 87 0.37 -30.23 -6.30
C ASP A 87 0.22 -28.71 -6.09
N LEU A 88 -0.25 -28.02 -7.13
CA LEU A 88 -0.46 -26.57 -7.10
C LEU A 88 -1.59 -26.15 -6.14
N ASP A 89 -2.61 -26.99 -5.94
CA ASP A 89 -3.70 -26.71 -5.01
C ASP A 89 -3.21 -26.82 -3.56
N TYR A 90 -2.36 -27.81 -3.28
CA TYR A 90 -1.67 -27.89 -2.00
C TYR A 90 -0.81 -26.66 -1.76
N ILE A 91 0.04 -26.25 -2.71
CA ILE A 91 0.89 -25.05 -2.59
C ILE A 91 0.05 -23.81 -2.33
N LYS A 92 -1.05 -23.62 -3.08
CA LYS A 92 -1.95 -22.48 -2.91
C LYS A 92 -2.50 -22.40 -1.48
N LYS A 93 -2.97 -23.53 -0.95
CA LYS A 93 -3.56 -23.61 0.39
C LYS A 93 -2.51 -23.43 1.48
N GLU A 94 -1.39 -24.14 1.37
CA GLU A 94 -0.31 -24.15 2.36
C GLU A 94 0.38 -22.78 2.49
N LEU A 95 0.53 -22.07 1.38
CA LEU A 95 1.17 -20.74 1.37
C LEU A 95 0.17 -19.59 1.48
N HIS A 96 -1.13 -19.90 1.58
CA HIS A 96 -2.22 -18.92 1.61
C HIS A 96 -2.17 -17.91 0.45
N ILE A 97 -1.89 -18.39 -0.76
CA ILE A 97 -1.76 -17.53 -1.95
C ILE A 97 -3.13 -16.98 -2.35
N THR A 98 -3.25 -15.65 -2.30
CA THR A 98 -4.46 -14.91 -2.68
C THR A 98 -4.39 -14.30 -4.07
N ASP A 99 -3.18 -14.10 -4.60
CA ASP A 99 -2.94 -13.48 -5.90
C ASP A 99 -2.80 -14.54 -7.00
N ALA A 100 -2.78 -14.09 -8.26
CA ALA A 100 -2.57 -14.97 -9.39
C ALA A 100 -1.23 -15.71 -9.27
N PHE A 101 -1.26 -17.00 -9.55
CA PHE A 101 -0.07 -17.83 -9.72
C PHE A 101 -0.40 -18.94 -10.71
N GLY A 102 0.62 -19.49 -11.35
CA GLY A 102 0.41 -20.57 -12.31
C GLY A 102 1.66 -20.95 -13.06
N GLN A 103 1.51 -21.92 -13.96
CA GLN A 103 2.58 -22.39 -14.80
C GLN A 103 2.67 -21.55 -16.08
N ILE A 104 3.87 -21.07 -16.40
CA ILE A 104 4.15 -20.27 -17.61
C ILE A 104 5.02 -21.00 -18.62
N ALA A 105 5.70 -22.07 -18.20
CA ALA A 105 6.44 -22.98 -19.06
C ALA A 105 6.44 -24.38 -18.42
N LYS A 106 6.87 -25.40 -19.17
CA LYS A 106 6.87 -26.80 -18.73
C LYS A 106 7.55 -27.00 -17.36
N ASP A 107 8.56 -26.20 -17.05
CA ASP A 107 9.41 -26.29 -15.87
C ASP A 107 9.37 -25.00 -15.02
N THR A 108 8.44 -24.08 -15.26
CA THR A 108 8.46 -22.75 -14.62
C THR A 108 7.08 -22.33 -14.14
N LEU A 109 6.99 -22.04 -12.85
CA LEU A 109 5.85 -21.39 -12.20
C LEU A 109 6.13 -19.89 -12.01
N ILE A 110 5.07 -19.09 -12.04
CA ILE A 110 5.09 -17.69 -11.65
C ILE A 110 4.13 -17.47 -10.48
N PHE A 111 4.58 -16.68 -9.52
CA PHE A 111 3.76 -16.22 -8.41
C PHE A 111 3.75 -14.69 -8.43
N SER A 112 2.56 -14.07 -8.45
CA SER A 112 2.46 -12.61 -8.52
C SER A 112 2.86 -11.92 -7.22
N ALA A 113 2.60 -12.55 -6.07
CA ALA A 113 2.90 -11.99 -4.76
C ALA A 113 3.20 -13.11 -3.75
N LEU A 114 4.41 -13.09 -3.18
CA LEU A 114 4.80 -13.95 -2.07
C LEU A 114 5.58 -13.16 -1.02
N PRO A 115 5.26 -13.32 0.27
CA PRO A 115 6.12 -12.87 1.35
C PRO A 115 7.35 -13.79 1.50
N GLN A 116 8.40 -13.29 2.15
CA GLN A 116 9.66 -14.04 2.33
C GLN A 116 9.45 -15.41 2.99
N ALA A 117 8.58 -15.51 3.99
CA ALA A 117 8.27 -16.79 4.64
C ALA A 117 7.70 -17.85 3.67
N SER A 118 6.89 -17.44 2.68
CA SER A 118 6.36 -18.37 1.67
C SER A 118 7.46 -18.80 0.68
N VAL A 119 8.38 -17.89 0.34
CA VAL A 119 9.57 -18.19 -0.48
C VAL A 119 10.46 -19.23 0.21
N ASP A 120 10.68 -19.08 1.50
CA ASP A 120 11.50 -20.02 2.28
C ASP A 120 10.83 -21.40 2.35
N ARG A 121 9.49 -21.46 2.44
CA ARG A 121 8.76 -22.74 2.32
C ARG A 121 8.90 -23.37 0.94
N LEU A 122 8.73 -22.58 -0.13
CA LEU A 122 8.86 -23.08 -1.51
C LEU A 122 10.23 -23.73 -1.78
N ARG A 123 11.31 -23.15 -1.25
CA ARG A 123 12.67 -23.70 -1.37
C ARG A 123 12.82 -25.11 -0.77
N ASN A 124 11.92 -25.52 0.10
CA ASN A 124 11.94 -26.81 0.77
C ASN A 124 10.94 -27.82 0.18
N ILE A 125 10.16 -27.44 -0.84
CA ILE A 125 9.21 -28.36 -1.48
C ILE A 125 9.96 -29.25 -2.50
N PRO A 126 9.87 -30.59 -2.39
CA PRO A 126 10.46 -31.49 -3.37
C PRO A 126 10.02 -31.17 -4.80
N GLY A 127 10.98 -31.17 -5.72
CA GLY A 127 10.74 -30.85 -7.14
C GLY A 127 10.96 -29.39 -7.51
N LEU A 128 10.84 -28.44 -6.57
CA LEU A 128 11.12 -27.02 -6.82
C LEU A 128 12.63 -26.78 -6.68
N THR A 129 13.29 -26.42 -7.78
CA THR A 129 14.76 -26.39 -7.86
C THR A 129 15.34 -25.00 -7.68
N LYS A 130 14.61 -23.95 -8.03
CA LYS A 130 15.08 -22.56 -7.97
C LYS A 130 13.93 -21.62 -7.68
N VAL A 131 14.11 -20.69 -6.74
CA VAL A 131 13.12 -19.64 -6.44
C VAL A 131 13.79 -18.28 -6.57
N GLU A 132 13.43 -17.54 -7.60
CA GLU A 132 14.05 -16.24 -7.94
C GLU A 132 13.02 -15.12 -7.91
N ARG A 133 13.36 -14.03 -7.21
CA ARG A 133 12.57 -12.80 -7.25
C ARG A 133 12.67 -12.20 -8.65
N ILE A 134 11.55 -11.82 -9.22
CA ILE A 134 11.51 -11.08 -10.48
C ILE A 134 11.96 -9.65 -10.19
N ILE A 135 12.90 -9.14 -10.98
CA ILE A 135 13.33 -7.73 -10.93
C ILE A 135 13.15 -7.14 -12.32
N HIS A 136 12.36 -6.08 -12.42
CA HIS A 136 12.12 -5.40 -13.69
C HIS A 136 13.35 -4.60 -14.13
N LYS A 137 13.71 -4.72 -15.41
CA LYS A 137 14.85 -4.02 -16.01
C LYS A 137 14.41 -3.01 -17.08
N GLU A 138 13.32 -3.30 -17.77
CA GLU A 138 12.75 -2.40 -18.78
C GLU A 138 12.18 -1.13 -18.16
N THR A 139 12.15 -0.04 -18.94
CA THR A 139 11.52 1.22 -18.54
C THR A 139 10.01 1.11 -18.60
N ASP A 140 9.34 1.66 -17.58
CA ASP A 140 7.89 1.78 -17.51
C ASP A 140 7.50 3.25 -17.37
N LYS A 141 6.96 3.83 -18.45
CA LYS A 141 6.55 5.26 -18.48
C LYS A 141 5.31 5.55 -17.64
N SER A 142 4.64 4.53 -17.08
CA SER A 142 3.58 4.72 -16.09
C SER A 142 4.12 5.07 -14.69
N ILE A 143 5.42 4.87 -14.44
CA ILE A 143 6.07 5.24 -13.18
C ILE A 143 6.26 6.74 -13.10
N PHE A 144 5.77 7.33 -12.01
CA PHE A 144 5.91 8.74 -11.70
C PHE A 144 7.39 9.17 -11.69
N PRO A 145 7.75 10.31 -12.32
CA PRO A 145 6.87 11.31 -12.95
C PRO A 145 6.55 11.06 -14.44
N GLY A 146 6.93 9.90 -14.99
CA GLY A 146 6.72 9.53 -16.39
C GLY A 146 7.80 10.05 -17.35
N THR A 147 8.74 10.85 -16.86
CA THR A 147 9.81 11.46 -17.68
C THR A 147 11.17 10.80 -17.52
N LYS A 148 11.31 9.83 -16.62
CA LYS A 148 12.56 9.11 -16.34
C LYS A 148 12.52 7.69 -16.92
N ASP A 149 13.68 7.07 -17.01
CA ASP A 149 13.83 5.67 -17.43
C ASP A 149 13.82 4.76 -16.19
N TRP A 150 12.66 4.75 -15.54
CA TRP A 150 12.42 4.05 -14.27
C TRP A 150 11.41 2.92 -14.44
N ASN A 151 11.38 2.02 -13.46
CA ASN A 151 10.36 1.00 -13.34
C ASN A 151 9.97 0.77 -11.86
N VAL A 152 9.08 -0.18 -11.62
CA VAL A 152 8.52 -0.50 -10.29
C VAL A 152 9.59 -0.92 -9.25
N ASP A 153 10.74 -1.42 -9.72
CA ASP A 153 11.86 -1.90 -8.91
C ASP A 153 13.07 -0.95 -8.90
N ASN A 154 13.09 0.06 -9.78
CA ASN A 154 14.23 0.96 -9.96
C ASN A 154 13.73 2.38 -10.23
N LEU A 155 13.80 3.24 -9.22
CA LEU A 155 13.39 4.64 -9.32
C LEU A 155 14.08 5.54 -8.28
N GLY A 156 14.06 6.83 -8.54
CA GLY A 156 14.64 7.84 -7.66
C GLY A 156 16.15 8.04 -7.87
N PRO A 157 16.79 8.82 -6.98
CA PRO A 157 16.21 9.39 -5.76
C PRO A 157 15.14 10.48 -6.04
N ILE A 158 14.11 10.55 -5.18
CA ILE A 158 13.04 11.56 -5.20
C ILE A 158 12.97 12.23 -3.84
N TYR A 159 13.00 13.56 -3.80
CA TYR A 159 12.74 14.33 -2.58
C TYR A 159 11.24 14.39 -2.29
N ILE A 160 10.86 14.12 -1.04
CA ILE A 160 9.47 14.21 -0.56
C ILE A 160 9.23 15.63 -0.06
N PRO A 161 8.29 16.39 -0.67
CA PRO A 161 8.03 17.76 -0.28
C PRO A 161 7.68 17.94 1.21
N GLU A 162 8.22 19.00 1.81
CA GLU A 162 8.04 19.40 3.20
C GLU A 162 7.56 20.84 3.25
N ALA A 163 6.56 21.12 4.10
CA ALA A 163 6.01 22.46 4.24
C ALA A 163 7.11 23.49 4.56
N GLY A 164 7.11 24.61 3.83
CA GLY A 164 8.10 25.68 3.98
C GLY A 164 9.46 25.40 3.31
N LYS A 165 9.69 24.21 2.73
CA LYS A 165 10.92 23.95 1.97
C LYS A 165 10.82 24.49 0.55
N THR A 166 11.90 25.13 0.09
CA THR A 166 12.06 25.59 -1.29
C THR A 166 12.86 24.60 -2.13
N VAL A 167 12.39 24.35 -3.37
CA VAL A 167 13.11 23.59 -4.41
C VAL A 167 13.28 24.43 -5.67
N GLU A 168 14.29 24.12 -6.46
CA GLU A 168 14.47 24.71 -7.80
C GLU A 168 13.44 24.16 -8.79
N LEU A 169 12.96 25.04 -9.68
CA LEU A 169 12.09 24.69 -10.80
C LEU A 169 12.82 24.84 -12.13
N ASN A 170 12.89 23.74 -12.87
CA ASN A 170 13.39 23.67 -14.23
C ASN A 170 12.73 22.48 -14.95
N LYS A 171 13.11 22.22 -16.20
CA LYS A 171 12.57 21.11 -17.01
C LYS A 171 12.72 19.73 -16.36
N GLU A 172 13.74 19.54 -15.54
CA GLU A 172 14.04 18.27 -14.89
C GLU A 172 13.25 18.08 -13.58
N THR A 173 13.05 19.14 -12.81
CA THR A 173 12.38 19.08 -11.50
C THR A 173 10.87 19.31 -11.59
N LEU A 174 10.41 20.11 -12.55
CA LEU A 174 8.98 20.43 -12.70
C LEU A 174 8.08 19.20 -12.88
N PRO A 175 8.46 18.14 -13.62
CA PRO A 175 7.61 16.95 -13.77
C PRO A 175 7.21 16.31 -12.44
N PHE A 176 8.05 16.40 -11.41
CA PHE A 176 7.76 15.91 -10.07
C PHE A 176 6.75 16.81 -9.34
N TYR A 177 6.90 18.12 -9.45
CA TYR A 177 6.17 19.07 -8.61
C TYR A 177 4.98 19.75 -9.32
N LYS A 178 4.77 19.54 -10.62
CA LYS A 178 3.67 20.17 -11.38
C LYS A 178 2.30 19.97 -10.72
N LYS A 179 2.03 18.75 -10.23
CA LYS A 179 0.76 18.40 -9.59
C LYS A 179 0.65 18.98 -8.18
N VAL A 180 1.78 19.03 -7.47
CA VAL A 180 1.89 19.70 -6.16
C VAL A 180 1.53 21.18 -6.30
N ILE A 181 2.19 21.88 -7.21
CA ILE A 181 2.02 23.33 -7.42
C ILE A 181 0.61 23.66 -7.92
N GLY A 182 0.16 22.97 -8.98
CA GLY A 182 -1.09 23.28 -9.66
C GLY A 182 -2.32 22.71 -8.97
N GLU A 183 -2.38 21.39 -8.82
CA GLU A 183 -3.60 20.70 -8.38
C GLU A 183 -3.75 20.65 -6.85
N TYR A 184 -2.66 20.39 -6.13
CA TYR A 184 -2.73 20.19 -4.67
C TYR A 184 -2.64 21.49 -3.89
N GLU A 185 -1.87 22.46 -4.36
CA GLU A 185 -1.68 23.76 -3.69
C GLU A 185 -2.37 24.92 -4.42
N GLY A 186 -3.11 24.62 -5.49
CA GLY A 186 -4.08 25.51 -6.14
C GLY A 186 -3.49 26.72 -6.86
N ASN A 187 -2.24 26.66 -7.32
CA ASN A 187 -1.64 27.77 -8.05
C ASN A 187 -1.90 27.66 -9.56
N ASP A 188 -1.98 28.81 -10.24
CA ASP A 188 -1.98 28.88 -11.70
C ASP A 188 -0.56 28.59 -12.23
N LEU A 189 -0.31 27.36 -12.66
CA LEU A 189 0.96 26.92 -13.23
C LEU A 189 0.89 26.92 -14.76
N LYS A 190 1.75 27.71 -15.41
CA LYS A 190 1.90 27.78 -16.87
C LYS A 190 3.34 27.54 -17.28
N VAL A 191 3.52 26.81 -18.38
CA VAL A 191 4.85 26.43 -18.89
C VAL A 191 4.91 26.74 -20.37
N ASN A 192 5.83 27.63 -20.77
CA ASN A 192 6.05 28.04 -22.15
C ASN A 192 7.52 27.79 -22.52
N GLY A 193 7.79 26.61 -23.08
CA GLY A 193 9.17 26.15 -23.31
C GLY A 193 9.91 25.98 -21.99
N ASP A 194 10.85 26.90 -21.72
CA ASP A 194 11.71 26.88 -20.54
C ASP A 194 11.21 27.85 -19.46
N GLU A 195 10.30 28.76 -19.81
CA GLU A 195 9.70 29.71 -18.88
C GLU A 195 8.60 29.02 -18.08
N ILE A 196 8.76 28.98 -16.76
CA ILE A 196 7.76 28.49 -15.81
C ILE A 196 7.15 29.71 -15.12
N ARG A 197 5.81 29.82 -15.13
CA ARG A 197 5.07 30.86 -14.41
C ARG A 197 4.16 30.26 -13.36
N ILE A 198 4.17 30.86 -12.17
CA ILE A 198 3.26 30.53 -11.06
C ILE A 198 2.52 31.81 -10.70
N ASN A 199 1.19 31.79 -10.80
CA ASN A 199 0.32 32.94 -10.55
C ASN A 199 0.74 34.18 -11.38
N GLY A 200 1.09 33.95 -12.65
CA GLY A 200 1.49 34.99 -13.62
C GLY A 200 2.95 35.45 -13.54
N GLN A 201 3.68 35.10 -12.48
CA GLN A 201 5.08 35.49 -12.26
C GLN A 201 6.04 34.40 -12.72
N ILE A 202 7.16 34.79 -13.36
CA ILE A 202 8.24 33.85 -13.70
C ILE A 202 8.81 33.26 -12.41
N ALA A 203 8.90 31.94 -12.33
CA ALA A 203 9.33 31.21 -11.15
C ALA A 203 10.47 30.25 -11.50
N THR A 204 11.59 30.40 -10.81
CA THR A 204 12.75 29.48 -10.87
C THR A 204 12.84 28.59 -9.63
N SER A 205 11.93 28.75 -8.69
CA SER A 205 11.83 27.96 -7.47
C SER A 205 10.40 27.92 -6.96
N TYR A 206 10.13 26.98 -6.04
CA TYR A 206 8.84 26.85 -5.38
C TYR A 206 9.00 26.48 -3.92
N THR A 207 8.20 27.09 -3.06
CA THR A 207 8.14 26.77 -1.62
C THR A 207 6.82 26.05 -1.34
N PHE A 208 6.90 24.82 -0.84
CA PHE A 208 5.72 24.01 -0.57
C PHE A 208 4.89 24.59 0.57
N LYS A 209 3.56 24.58 0.42
CA LYS A 209 2.61 25.09 1.42
C LYS A 209 2.20 24.01 2.43
N GLN A 210 2.36 22.73 2.08
CA GLN A 210 2.01 21.62 2.96
C GLN A 210 3.00 20.46 2.89
N ASP A 211 2.84 19.52 3.82
CA ASP A 211 3.60 18.28 3.90
C ASP A 211 3.08 17.23 2.91
N TYR A 212 3.99 16.37 2.44
CA TYR A 212 3.67 15.29 1.51
C TYR A 212 4.28 13.96 1.97
N TYR A 213 3.68 12.86 1.51
CA TYR A 213 4.05 11.50 1.90
C TYR A 213 4.20 10.61 0.68
N TRP A 214 5.04 9.59 0.81
CA TRP A 214 5.16 8.51 -0.16
C TRP A 214 4.54 7.24 0.41
N MET A 215 3.42 6.82 -0.17
CA MET A 215 2.64 5.67 0.25
C MET A 215 2.87 4.48 -0.70
N MET A 216 3.26 3.32 -0.17
CA MET A 216 3.44 2.08 -0.95
C MET A 216 2.64 0.91 -0.37
N GLY A 217 2.19 0.01 -1.24
CA GLY A 217 1.54 -1.23 -0.81
C GLY A 217 2.57 -2.28 -0.40
N ASP A 218 2.23 -3.13 0.56
CA ASP A 218 3.09 -4.26 0.92
C ASP A 218 3.12 -5.31 -0.21
N ASN A 219 2.08 -5.42 -1.03
CA ASN A 219 2.12 -6.22 -2.27
C ASN A 219 2.84 -5.44 -3.38
N ARG A 220 4.18 -5.51 -3.41
CA ARG A 220 5.05 -4.55 -4.12
C ARG A 220 4.90 -4.60 -5.64
N HIS A 221 4.65 -5.75 -6.25
CA HIS A 221 4.42 -5.81 -7.70
C HIS A 221 2.95 -5.75 -8.10
N ASN A 222 2.03 -5.87 -7.13
CA ASN A 222 0.59 -5.80 -7.39
C ASN A 222 -0.06 -4.71 -6.53
N SER A 223 0.46 -3.49 -6.62
CA SER A 223 -0.03 -2.34 -5.88
C SER A 223 0.07 -1.07 -6.72
N LEU A 224 -1.08 -0.53 -7.11
CA LEU A 224 -1.16 0.86 -7.54
C LEU A 224 -0.94 1.72 -6.30
N ASP A 225 0.17 2.47 -6.30
CA ASP A 225 0.64 3.30 -5.20
C ASP A 225 1.46 4.52 -5.68
N SER A 226 2.18 5.20 -4.77
CA SER A 226 2.88 6.46 -5.08
C SER A 226 3.92 6.34 -6.20
N ARG A 227 4.38 5.13 -6.50
CA ARG A 227 5.22 4.88 -7.68
C ARG A 227 4.55 5.25 -8.99
N TYR A 228 3.21 5.27 -9.05
CA TYR A 228 2.44 5.59 -10.26
C TYR A 228 1.88 7.00 -10.24
N TRP A 229 1.45 7.51 -9.08
CA TRP A 229 0.79 8.82 -8.97
C TRP A 229 1.57 9.90 -8.24
N GLY A 230 2.74 9.56 -7.69
CA GLY A 230 3.58 10.46 -6.92
C GLY A 230 3.05 10.71 -5.51
N PHE A 231 3.15 11.96 -5.06
CA PHE A 231 2.98 12.33 -3.66
C PHE A 231 1.53 12.29 -3.17
N VAL A 232 1.37 11.95 -1.88
CA VAL A 232 0.12 12.07 -1.12
C VAL A 232 0.18 13.32 -0.25
N PRO A 233 -0.67 14.35 -0.47
CA PRO A 233 -0.68 15.55 0.36
C PRO A 233 -1.20 15.27 1.77
N ALA A 234 -0.77 16.08 2.74
CA ALA A 234 -1.19 15.94 4.14
C ALA A 234 -2.71 16.08 4.33
N ASP A 235 -3.37 16.93 3.55
CA ASP A 235 -4.83 17.12 3.59
C ASP A 235 -5.64 15.93 3.02
N HIS A 236 -4.98 14.94 2.38
CA HIS A 236 -5.62 13.70 1.94
C HIS A 236 -5.56 12.60 3.00
N ILE A 237 -4.83 12.80 4.11
CA ILE A 237 -4.69 11.80 5.16
C ILE A 237 -5.97 11.74 5.99
N VAL A 238 -6.61 10.56 6.01
CA VAL A 238 -7.81 10.31 6.81
C VAL A 238 -7.43 9.87 8.22
N GLY A 239 -6.42 8.99 8.35
CA GLY A 239 -5.94 8.56 9.65
C GLY A 239 -5.20 7.22 9.63
N LYS A 240 -4.96 6.67 10.82
CA LYS A 240 -4.31 5.38 11.01
C LYS A 240 -5.34 4.33 11.45
N PRO A 241 -5.47 3.19 10.74
CA PRO A 241 -6.34 2.13 11.22
C PRO A 241 -5.75 1.54 12.50
N ILE A 242 -6.61 1.07 13.41
CA ILE A 242 -6.19 0.60 14.74
C ILE A 242 -6.28 -0.93 14.89
N PHE A 243 -7.30 -1.56 14.30
CA PHE A 243 -7.45 -3.01 14.26
C PHE A 243 -8.38 -3.46 13.13
N ILE A 244 -8.37 -4.75 12.83
CA ILE A 244 -9.28 -5.39 11.87
C ILE A 244 -10.55 -5.82 12.61
N TRP A 245 -11.66 -5.13 12.42
CA TRP A 245 -12.92 -5.48 13.10
C TRP A 245 -13.65 -6.68 12.46
N MET A 246 -13.48 -6.86 11.15
CA MET A 246 -14.08 -7.95 10.37
C MET A 246 -13.12 -8.45 9.29
N SER A 247 -13.12 -9.75 9.05
CA SER A 247 -12.36 -10.35 7.96
C SER A 247 -13.08 -11.58 7.42
N ILE A 248 -13.58 -11.47 6.20
CA ILE A 248 -14.31 -12.53 5.50
C ILE A 248 -13.51 -12.86 4.25
N ASP A 249 -13.24 -14.14 4.05
CA ASP A 249 -12.75 -14.68 2.79
C ASP A 249 -13.93 -15.02 1.88
N GLY A 250 -13.76 -14.83 0.57
CA GLY A 250 -14.84 -15.02 -0.41
C GLY A 250 -15.99 -14.01 -0.33
N ILE A 251 -15.78 -12.83 0.28
CA ILE A 251 -16.86 -11.84 0.49
C ILE A 251 -17.56 -11.42 -0.82
N ASN A 252 -16.82 -11.41 -1.92
CA ASN A 252 -17.31 -11.05 -3.26
C ASN A 252 -17.87 -12.24 -4.06
N ASP A 253 -17.73 -13.48 -3.55
CA ASP A 253 -18.08 -14.71 -4.26
C ASP A 253 -19.49 -15.23 -3.88
N GLY A 254 -20.28 -14.40 -3.22
CA GLY A 254 -21.62 -14.73 -2.73
C GLY A 254 -21.62 -15.36 -1.34
N ILE A 255 -22.72 -15.15 -0.61
CA ILE A 255 -22.82 -15.44 0.83
C ILE A 255 -22.55 -16.92 1.21
N LYS A 256 -22.78 -17.85 0.28
CA LYS A 256 -22.52 -19.29 0.49
C LYS A 256 -21.02 -19.62 0.59
N ASN A 257 -20.17 -18.76 0.05
CA ASN A 257 -18.72 -18.94 0.01
C ASN A 257 -18.01 -18.11 1.09
N TRP A 258 -18.76 -17.43 1.95
CA TRP A 258 -18.18 -16.61 3.01
C TRP A 258 -17.56 -17.49 4.09
N SER A 259 -16.27 -17.25 4.36
CA SER A 259 -15.56 -17.87 5.47
C SER A 259 -14.93 -16.81 6.35
N ILE A 260 -15.30 -16.79 7.64
CA ILE A 260 -14.73 -15.81 8.58
C ILE A 260 -13.30 -16.22 8.91
N ARG A 261 -12.36 -15.27 8.75
CA ARG A 261 -10.95 -15.43 9.13
C ARG A 261 -10.77 -15.03 10.59
N TRP A 262 -11.09 -15.95 11.50
CA TRP A 262 -11.13 -15.73 12.94
C TRP A 262 -9.80 -15.23 13.52
N ASP A 263 -8.67 -15.68 12.97
CA ASP A 263 -7.31 -15.25 13.33
C ASP A 263 -7.04 -13.77 13.05
N ARG A 264 -7.83 -13.16 12.15
CA ARG A 264 -7.70 -11.75 11.76
C ARG A 264 -8.64 -10.83 12.52
N LEU A 265 -9.68 -11.36 13.18
CA LEU A 265 -10.63 -10.53 13.92
C LEU A 265 -9.96 -9.90 15.14
N PHE A 266 -10.26 -8.62 15.36
CA PHE A 266 -9.72 -7.80 16.44
C PHE A 266 -8.19 -7.78 16.49
N THR A 267 -7.55 -7.98 15.33
CA THR A 267 -6.09 -8.00 15.23
C THR A 267 -5.55 -6.60 14.99
N THR A 268 -4.58 -6.20 15.80
CA THR A 268 -3.91 -4.89 15.69
C THR A 268 -3.23 -4.72 14.34
N VAL A 269 -3.31 -3.54 13.75
CA VAL A 269 -2.63 -3.22 12.48
C VAL A 269 -1.41 -2.32 12.67
N SER A 270 -1.38 -1.53 13.74
CA SER A 270 -0.27 -0.64 14.14
C SER A 270 0.35 -1.03 15.49
N GLY A 271 1.57 -0.56 15.77
CA GLY A 271 2.33 -0.85 16.99
C GLY A 271 3.54 -1.76 16.77
N ASP A 272 4.18 -2.17 17.86
CA ASP A 272 5.43 -2.94 17.84
C ASP A 272 5.19 -4.46 17.81
N GLY A 273 6.18 -5.20 17.32
CA GLY A 273 6.16 -6.66 17.23
C GLY A 273 5.08 -7.22 16.30
N GLN A 274 4.79 -8.51 16.44
CA GLN A 274 3.77 -9.22 15.65
C GLN A 274 2.34 -8.70 15.94
N PRO A 275 1.43 -8.76 14.94
CA PRO A 275 0.01 -8.46 15.15
C PRO A 275 -0.60 -9.34 16.23
N LYS A 276 -1.41 -8.75 17.13
CA LYS A 276 -2.10 -9.46 18.22
C LYS A 276 -3.61 -9.36 18.05
N SER A 277 -4.30 -10.49 18.10
CA SER A 277 -5.77 -10.54 18.15
C SER A 277 -6.25 -10.36 19.59
N TYR A 278 -7.20 -9.45 19.79
CA TYR A 278 -7.90 -9.26 21.06
C TYR A 278 -9.29 -9.89 21.09
N PHE A 279 -9.62 -10.72 20.08
CA PHE A 279 -10.98 -11.23 19.90
C PHE A 279 -11.46 -12.07 21.10
N GLN A 280 -10.62 -12.94 21.64
CA GLN A 280 -10.97 -13.76 22.80
C GLN A 280 -11.21 -12.92 24.06
N TYR A 281 -10.38 -11.90 24.31
CA TYR A 281 -10.55 -10.98 25.43
C TYR A 281 -11.86 -10.19 25.30
N PHE A 282 -12.21 -9.77 24.08
CA PHE A 282 -13.49 -9.12 23.80
C PHE A 282 -14.68 -10.05 24.13
N LEU A 283 -14.63 -11.33 23.73
CA LEU A 283 -15.70 -12.29 24.06
C LEU A 283 -15.85 -12.52 25.56
N ILE A 284 -14.73 -12.58 26.31
CA ILE A 284 -14.76 -12.70 27.77
C ILE A 284 -15.40 -11.47 28.41
N ALA A 285 -15.00 -10.26 27.97
CA ALA A 285 -15.60 -9.02 28.46
C ALA A 285 -17.10 -8.92 28.13
N LEU A 286 -17.50 -9.36 26.94
CA LEU A 286 -18.89 -9.39 26.50
C LEU A 286 -19.73 -10.36 27.33
N ALA A 287 -19.22 -11.57 27.59
CA ALA A 287 -19.89 -12.54 28.46
C ALA A 287 -20.02 -12.02 29.89
N GLY A 288 -18.97 -11.37 30.42
CA GLY A 288 -18.99 -10.70 31.72
C GLY A 288 -20.04 -9.60 31.79
N TYR A 289 -20.15 -8.77 30.74
CA TYR A 289 -21.17 -7.73 30.65
C TYR A 289 -22.60 -8.30 30.68
N PHE A 290 -22.88 -9.35 29.91
CA PHE A 290 -24.20 -9.98 29.91
C PHE A 290 -24.53 -10.67 31.24
N ALA A 291 -23.55 -11.31 31.88
CA ALA A 291 -23.74 -11.88 33.21
C ALA A 291 -24.06 -10.78 34.23
N PHE A 292 -23.29 -9.70 34.25
CA PHE A 292 -23.55 -8.54 35.11
C PHE A 292 -24.94 -7.94 34.86
N ASP A 293 -25.32 -7.71 33.60
CA ASP A 293 -26.63 -7.15 33.25
C ASP A 293 -27.79 -8.07 33.69
N TYR A 294 -27.63 -9.39 33.52
CA TYR A 294 -28.60 -10.38 33.98
C TYR A 294 -28.80 -10.32 35.50
N PHE A 295 -27.70 -10.35 36.28
CA PHE A 295 -27.80 -10.29 37.75
C PHE A 295 -28.32 -8.94 38.25
N ARG A 296 -27.93 -7.83 37.61
CA ARG A 296 -28.44 -6.49 37.92
C ARG A 296 -29.95 -6.40 37.71
N LYS A 297 -30.46 -6.88 36.56
CA LYS A 297 -31.90 -6.92 36.26
C LYS A 297 -32.66 -7.83 37.22
N LYS A 298 -32.09 -8.99 37.56
CA LYS A 298 -32.67 -9.92 38.53
C LYS A 298 -32.78 -9.31 39.93
N LYS A 299 -31.77 -8.54 40.36
CA LYS A 299 -31.79 -7.82 41.66
C LYS A 299 -32.88 -6.75 41.67
N LYS A 300 -32.95 -5.91 40.63
CA LYS A 300 -33.97 -4.85 40.51
C LYS A 300 -35.41 -5.41 40.56
N LYS A 301 -35.67 -6.52 39.85
CA LYS A 301 -36.97 -7.21 39.92
C LYS A 301 -37.34 -7.76 41.30
N LYS A 302 -36.35 -8.11 42.13
CA LYS A 302 -36.58 -8.53 43.52
C LYS A 302 -36.80 -7.35 44.46
N GLU A 303 -36.29 -6.17 44.12
CA GLU A 303 -36.50 -4.94 44.90
C GLU A 303 -37.85 -4.28 44.56
N GLU A 304 -38.40 -4.55 43.38
CA GLU A 304 -39.72 -4.05 42.92
C GLU A 304 -40.90 -5.00 43.26
N ALA A 305 -40.64 -6.20 43.79
CA ALA A 305 -41.63 -7.22 44.15
C ALA A 305 -41.73 -7.39 45.67
#